data_AF-I6SAN2-F1
#
_entry.id   AF-I6SAN2-F1
#
_cell.length_a   1.000
_cell.length_b   1.000
_cell.length_c   1.000
_cell.angle_alpha   90.00
_cell.angle_beta   90.00
_cell.angle_gamma   90.00
#
_symmetry.space_group_name_H-M   'P 1'
#
loop_
_entity.id
_entity.type
_entity.pdbx_description
1 polymer ?
#
loop_
_entity_poly.entity_id
_entity_poly.type
_entity_poly.pdbx_seq_one_letter_code
_entity_poly.pdbx_strand_id
1 'polypeptide(L)'
;HPYFVNQLFSSVDPYGLIGQWLTDALNPSVYTFEVAPVFTLMEEEVLREMRSIVGWADGEGDGIFCPGGSIANGYAISCARSYFYP
;
A
#
# COMPACT_ATOMS: atom_id res chain seq x y z
N HIS A 1 -11.98 -17.04 -12.41
CA HIS A 1 -13.08 -17.38 -13.34
C HIS A 1 -13.72 -16.08 -13.81
N PRO A 2 -13.88 -15.84 -15.13
CA PRO A 2 -14.34 -14.54 -15.65
C PRO A 2 -15.76 -14.17 -15.23
N TYR A 3 -16.58 -15.14 -14.82
CA TYR A 3 -17.94 -14.90 -14.29
C TYR A 3 -18.02 -14.82 -12.76
N PHE A 4 -16.89 -14.71 -12.06
CA PHE A 4 -16.89 -14.54 -10.60
C PHE A 4 -16.95 -13.05 -10.24
N VAL A 5 -18.15 -12.54 -9.97
CA VAL A 5 -18.43 -11.12 -9.65
C VAL A 5 -19.06 -10.95 -8.26
N ASN A 6 -18.75 -11.87 -7.34
CA ASN A 6 -19.35 -11.88 -6.00
C ASN A 6 -18.69 -10.89 -5.03
N GLN A 7 -17.48 -10.43 -5.33
CA GLN A 7 -16.70 -9.53 -4.47
C GLN A 7 -16.25 -8.30 -5.28
N LEU A 8 -15.81 -7.25 -4.58
CA LEU A 8 -15.25 -6.02 -5.17
C LEU A 8 -13.91 -6.26 -5.89
N PHE A 9 -13.40 -7.48 -5.90
CA PHE A 9 -12.27 -7.94 -6.70
C PHE A 9 -12.70 -9.12 -7.57
N SER A 10 -12.18 -9.16 -8.79
CA SER A 10 -12.46 -10.22 -9.75
C SER A 10 -11.27 -10.43 -10.68
N SER A 11 -11.21 -11.60 -11.30
CA SER A 11 -10.13 -12.04 -12.18
C SER A 11 -8.77 -12.15 -11.47
N VAL A 12 -7.79 -12.70 -12.18
CA VAL A 12 -6.40 -12.77 -11.73
C VAL A 12 -5.58 -11.95 -12.71
N ASP A 13 -4.84 -10.98 -12.19
CA ASP A 13 -3.84 -10.25 -12.98
C ASP A 13 -2.54 -11.07 -13.03
N PRO A 14 -2.05 -11.46 -14.23
CA PRO A 14 -0.83 -12.26 -14.35
C PRO A 14 0.42 -11.54 -13.81
N TYR A 15 0.49 -10.21 -13.89
CA TYR A 15 1.61 -9.45 -13.35
C TYR A 15 1.59 -9.42 -11.81
N GLY A 16 0.42 -9.15 -11.22
CA GLY A 16 0.20 -9.25 -9.78
C GLY A 16 0.50 -10.64 -9.22
N LEU A 17 0.14 -11.71 -9.95
CA LEU A 17 0.42 -13.08 -9.54
C LEU A 17 1.93 -13.37 -9.48
N ILE A 18 2.69 -12.96 -10.50
CA ILE A 18 4.15 -13.14 -10.52
C ILE A 18 4.79 -12.29 -9.43
N GLY A 19 4.32 -11.05 -9.23
CA GLY A 19 4.79 -10.19 -8.15
C GLY A 19 4.57 -10.82 -6.76
N GLN A 20 3.41 -11.43 -6.54
CA GLN A 20 3.11 -12.14 -5.31
C GLN A 20 4.05 -13.33 -5.10
N TRP A 21 4.26 -14.18 -6.12
CA TRP A 21 5.20 -15.31 -6.01
C TRP A 21 6.63 -14.87 -5.73
N LEU A 22 7.08 -13.79 -6.36
CA LEU A 22 8.41 -13.23 -6.10
C LEU A 22 8.52 -12.69 -4.66
N THR A 23 7.48 -12.01 -4.19
CA THR A 23 7.42 -11.45 -2.82
C THR A 23 7.42 -12.58 -1.78
N ASP A 24 6.64 -13.64 -2.00
CA ASP A 24 6.62 -14.83 -1.12
C ASP A 24 7.97 -15.57 -1.13
N ALA A 25 8.64 -15.65 -2.29
CA ALA A 25 9.95 -16.30 -2.40
C ALA A 25 11.06 -15.52 -1.69
N LEU A 26 11.02 -14.19 -1.72
CA LEU A 26 12.00 -13.33 -1.06
C LEU A 26 11.72 -13.18 0.45
N ASN A 27 10.47 -13.41 0.88
CA ASN A 27 9.97 -13.21 2.26
C ASN A 27 10.59 -11.99 2.98
N PRO A 28 10.59 -10.80 2.34
CA PRO A 28 11.18 -9.61 2.93
C PRO A 28 10.26 -9.07 4.04
N SER A 29 10.82 -8.65 5.17
CA SER A 29 10.08 -7.85 6.14
C SER A 29 10.32 -6.36 5.87
N VAL A 30 9.29 -5.65 5.42
CA VAL A 30 9.34 -4.19 5.12
C VAL A 30 9.36 -3.33 6.41
N TYR A 31 9.85 -3.88 7.51
CA TYR A 31 9.94 -3.18 8.78
C TYR A 31 11.17 -2.26 8.86
N THR A 32 12.26 -2.59 8.14
CA THR A 32 13.47 -1.76 8.07
C THR A 32 14.05 -1.73 6.68
N PHE A 33 14.64 -0.57 6.34
CA PHE A 33 15.33 -0.37 5.07
C PHE A 33 16.49 -1.37 4.85
N GLU A 34 17.13 -1.85 5.92
CA GLU A 34 18.22 -2.82 5.82
C GLU A 34 17.77 -4.20 5.33
N VAL A 35 16.53 -4.59 5.59
CA VAL A 35 16.01 -5.93 5.27
C VAL A 35 15.26 -5.93 3.94
N ALA A 36 14.66 -4.80 3.55
CA ALA A 36 13.86 -4.70 2.33
C ALA A 36 14.06 -3.35 1.57
N PRO A 37 15.30 -2.95 1.23
CA PRO A 37 15.58 -1.61 0.69
C PRO A 37 14.84 -1.33 -0.62
N VAL A 38 14.74 -2.34 -1.49
CA VAL A 38 14.06 -2.23 -2.78
C VAL A 38 12.55 -2.08 -2.60
N PHE A 39 11.94 -2.85 -1.70
CA PHE A 39 10.50 -2.80 -1.45
C PHE A 39 10.09 -1.49 -0.78
N THR A 40 10.91 -0.96 0.14
CA THR A 40 10.67 0.34 0.77
C THR A 40 10.69 1.48 -0.27
N LEU A 41 11.67 1.49 -1.19
CA LEU A 41 11.71 2.50 -2.26
C LEU A 41 10.55 2.36 -3.25
N MET A 42 10.16 1.12 -3.58
CA MET A 42 8.99 0.88 -4.42
C MET A 42 7.69 1.37 -3.77
N GLU A 43 7.51 1.14 -2.47
CA GLU A 43 6.37 1.65 -1.71
C GLU A 43 6.32 3.18 -1.73
N GLU A 44 7.45 3.86 -1.47
CA GLU A 44 7.53 5.32 -1.50
C GLU A 44 7.14 5.91 -2.86
N GLU A 45 7.63 5.31 -3.94
CA GLU A 45 7.34 5.73 -5.31
C GLU A 45 5.85 5.56 -5.65
N VAL A 46 5.27 4.40 -5.32
CA VAL A 46 3.84 4.14 -5.55
C VAL A 46 2.98 5.11 -4.74
N LEU A 47 3.32 5.35 -3.48
CA LEU A 47 2.58 6.29 -2.64
C LEU A 47 2.69 7.72 -3.18
N ARG A 48 3.84 8.14 -3.69
CA ARG A 48 4.01 9.45 -4.32
C ARG A 48 3.09 9.61 -5.53
N GLU A 49 3.05 8.62 -6.41
CA GLU A 49 2.14 8.62 -7.57
C GLU A 49 0.67 8.62 -7.15
N MET A 50 0.30 7.84 -6.13
CA MET A 50 -1.07 7.85 -5.59
C MET A 50 -1.46 9.23 -5.05
N ARG A 51 -0.56 9.93 -4.34
CA ARG A 51 -0.80 11.30 -3.83
C ARG A 51 -0.92 12.31 -4.98
N SER A 52 -0.09 12.16 -6.01
CA SER A 52 -0.18 12.97 -7.23
C SER A 52 -1.55 12.81 -7.92
N ILE A 53 -2.05 11.57 -8.04
CA ILE A 53 -3.38 11.28 -8.61
C ILE A 53 -4.52 11.88 -7.77
N VAL A 54 -4.40 11.87 -6.44
CA VAL A 54 -5.36 12.51 -5.52
C VAL A 54 -5.36 14.04 -5.65
N GLY A 55 -4.31 14.62 -6.21
CA GLY A 55 -4.18 16.07 -6.44
C GLY A 55 -3.42 16.81 -5.34
N TRP A 56 -2.59 16.11 -4.56
CA TRP A 56 -1.66 16.76 -3.63
C TRP A 56 -0.45 17.28 -4.39
N ALA A 57 -0.09 18.55 -4.16
CA ALA A 57 0.99 19.22 -4.88
C ALA A 57 2.32 18.49 -4.64
N ASP A 58 3.05 18.19 -5.72
CA ASP A 58 4.36 17.50 -5.72
C ASP A 58 4.40 16.17 -4.94
N GLY A 59 3.24 15.54 -4.73
CA GLY A 59 3.15 14.34 -3.89
C GLY A 59 3.54 14.60 -2.43
N GLU A 60 3.43 15.84 -1.95
CA GLU A 60 3.64 16.18 -0.55
C GLU A 60 2.67 15.42 0.34
N GLY A 61 3.19 14.78 1.38
CA GLY A 61 2.42 14.00 2.33
C GLY A 61 3.11 12.69 2.68
N ASP A 62 2.70 12.11 3.80
CA ASP A 62 3.19 10.83 4.29
C ASP A 62 2.11 9.76 4.10
N GLY A 63 2.51 8.49 4.03
CA GLY A 63 1.61 7.36 3.85
C GLY A 63 2.32 6.04 4.05
N ILE A 64 1.55 5.01 4.42
CA ILE A 64 2.03 3.63 4.56
C ILE A 64 1.01 2.68 3.95
N PHE A 65 1.45 1.58 3.34
CA PHE A 65 0.52 0.52 2.98
C PHE A 65 0.00 -0.19 4.23
N CYS A 66 -1.33 -0.29 4.32
CA CYS A 66 -2.01 -0.97 5.41
C CYS A 66 -2.54 -2.33 4.93
N PRO A 67 -2.59 -3.36 5.81
CA PRO A 67 -3.20 -4.65 5.48
C PRO A 67 -4.74 -4.54 5.44
N GLY A 68 -5.25 -3.88 4.41
CA GLY A 68 -6.67 -3.65 4.15
C GLY A 68 -7.17 -2.24 4.51
N GLY A 69 -8.23 -1.82 3.81
CA GLY A 69 -8.81 -0.47 3.97
C GLY A 69 -9.40 -0.20 5.35
N SER A 70 -9.87 -1.22 6.06
CA SER A 70 -10.39 -1.07 7.42
C SER A 70 -9.31 -0.58 8.40
N ILE A 71 -8.09 -1.09 8.27
CA ILE A 71 -6.95 -0.66 9.09
C ILE A 71 -6.47 0.73 8.65
N ALA A 72 -6.45 1.01 7.34
CA ALA A 72 -6.16 2.35 6.84
C ALA A 72 -7.11 3.42 7.42
N ASN A 73 -8.41 3.12 7.52
CA ASN A 73 -9.38 4.00 8.18
C ASN A 73 -9.06 4.18 9.68
N GLY A 74 -8.63 3.11 10.35
CA GLY A 74 -8.19 3.17 11.75
C GLY A 74 -6.97 4.08 11.94
N TYR A 75 -5.97 3.98 11.07
CA TYR A 75 -4.82 4.89 11.07
C TYR A 75 -5.25 6.33 10.84
N ALA A 76 -6.13 6.61 9.87
CA ALA A 76 -6.62 7.96 9.61
C ALA A 76 -7.27 8.60 10.85
N ILE A 77 -8.13 7.85 11.55
CA ILE A 77 -8.76 8.33 12.79
C ILE A 77 -7.72 8.55 13.89
N SER A 78 -6.76 7.64 14.04
CA SER A 78 -5.70 7.76 15.04
C SER A 78 -4.82 8.98 14.79
N CYS A 79 -4.40 9.20 13.54
CA CYS A 79 -3.62 10.37 13.13
C CYS A 79 -4.40 11.67 13.37
N ALA A 80 -5.68 11.72 12.97
CA ALA A 80 -6.53 12.89 13.22
C ALA A 80 -6.66 13.17 14.73
N ARG A 81 -6.88 12.14 15.55
CA ARG A 81 -6.96 12.29 17.01
C ARG A 81 -5.65 12.83 17.59
N SER A 82 -4.51 12.24 17.24
CA SER A 82 -3.19 12.69 17.72
C SER A 82 -2.84 14.10 17.26
N TYR A 83 -3.35 14.53 16.10
CA TYR A 83 -3.15 15.90 15.61
C TYR A 83 -3.97 16.93 16.42
N PHE A 84 -5.24 16.64 16.71
CA PHE A 84 -6.11 17.57 17.45
C PHE A 84 -5.90 17.51 18.97
N TYR A 85 -5.49 16.36 19.51
CA TYR A 85 -5.26 16.12 20.94
C TYR A 85 -3.97 15.29 21.15
N PRO A 86 -2.80 15.93 21.09
CA PRO A 86 -1.50 15.27 21.28
C PRO A 86 -1.28 14.78 22.72
#